data_AF-A0A971CMR7-F1
#
_entry.id   AF-A0A971CMR7-F1
#
_cell.length_a   1.000
_cell.length_b   1.000
_cell.length_c   1.000
_cell.angle_alpha   90.00
_cell.angle_beta   90.00
_cell.angle_gamma   90.00
#
_symmetry.space_group_name_H-M   'P 1'
#
loop_
_entity.id
_entity.type
_entity.pdbx_description
1 polymer ?
#
loop_
_entity_poly.entity_id
_entity_poly.type
_entity_poly.pdbx_seq_one_letter_code
_entity_poly.pdbx_strand_id
1 'polypeptide(L)'
;MSEPTTAFDPFEAWRKMQEANMDAWAKAMVHAVNTDAYAKATGAILDAYLTASGPFREALEKTMTQALQQFSMPTREDFINLAERMTNIELRLDDLDAKLDSIVRKLETPVAKESK
;
A
#
# COMPACT_ATOMS: atom_id res chain seq x y z
N MET A 1 64.26 9.29 18.41
CA MET A 1 63.52 9.77 17.23
C MET A 1 64.13 9.10 16.02
N SER A 2 63.46 8.12 15.45
CA SER A 2 63.92 7.40 14.26
C SER A 2 62.79 7.42 13.26
N GLU A 3 62.93 8.30 12.27
CA GLU A 3 62.03 8.39 11.12
C GLU A 3 61.97 7.04 10.39
N PRO A 4 60.79 6.58 9.95
CA PRO A 4 60.70 5.39 9.13
C PRO A 4 61.20 5.75 7.74
N THR A 5 62.39 5.25 7.40
CA THR A 5 62.95 5.25 6.05
C THR A 5 61.89 4.72 5.09
N THR A 6 61.41 5.55 4.18
CA THR A 6 60.56 5.13 3.06
C THR A 6 61.34 4.15 2.20
N ALA A 7 61.15 2.86 2.49
CA ALA A 7 61.65 1.77 1.68
C ALA A 7 61.01 1.87 0.29
N PHE A 8 61.84 1.77 -0.74
CA PHE A 8 61.41 1.66 -2.13
C PHE A 8 60.43 0.48 -2.27
N ASP A 9 59.13 0.76 -2.44
CA ASP A 9 58.07 -0.24 -2.64
C ASP A 9 57.85 -0.44 -4.14
N PRO A 10 58.38 -1.52 -4.74
CA PRO A 10 58.28 -1.78 -6.19
C PRO A 10 56.84 -2.03 -6.65
N PHE A 11 55.90 -2.23 -5.72
CA PHE A 11 54.48 -2.39 -6.02
C PHE A 11 53.69 -1.10 -5.83
N GLU A 12 54.29 0.00 -5.39
CA GLU A 12 53.58 1.26 -5.17
C GLU A 12 52.94 1.78 -6.47
N ALA A 13 53.69 1.76 -7.57
CA ALA A 13 53.19 2.17 -8.88
C ALA A 13 52.06 1.24 -9.38
N TRP A 14 52.21 -0.07 -9.19
CA TRP A 14 51.18 -1.05 -9.53
C TRP A 14 49.91 -0.89 -8.69
N ARG A 15 50.06 -0.65 -7.38
CA ARG A 15 48.97 -0.43 -6.43
C ARG A 15 48.20 0.84 -6.79
N LYS A 16 48.90 1.92 -7.10
CA LYS A 16 48.28 3.18 -7.60
C LYS A 16 47.51 2.97 -8.90
N MET A 17 48.04 2.17 -9.82
CA MET A 17 47.34 1.82 -11.06
C MET A 17 46.08 0.99 -10.80
N GLN A 18 46.16 -0.01 -9.90
CA GLN A 18 45.02 -0.82 -9.49
C GLN A 18 43.96 0.03 -8.78
N GLU A 19 44.37 0.93 -7.89
CA GLU A 19 43.49 1.84 -7.15
C GLU A 19 42.76 2.79 -8.11
N ALA A 20 43.46 3.36 -9.09
CA ALA A 20 42.86 4.16 -10.14
C ALA A 20 41.87 3.36 -11.01
N ASN A 21 42.20 2.10 -11.34
CA ASN A 21 41.28 1.23 -12.07
C ASN A 21 40.03 0.92 -11.22
N MET A 22 40.19 0.56 -9.95
CA MET A 22 39.07 0.25 -9.05
C MET A 22 38.18 1.48 -8.81
N ASP A 23 38.77 2.67 -8.68
CA ASP A 23 38.01 3.93 -8.57
C ASP A 23 37.20 4.22 -9.84
N ALA A 24 37.77 3.99 -11.03
CA ALA A 24 37.04 4.10 -12.29
C ALA A 24 35.88 3.11 -12.39
N TRP A 25 36.09 1.84 -12.01
CA TRP A 25 35.03 0.82 -11.98
C TRP A 25 33.96 1.12 -10.94
N ALA A 26 34.35 1.60 -9.75
CA ALA A 26 33.43 2.00 -8.70
C ALA A 26 32.55 3.17 -9.15
N LYS A 27 33.14 4.21 -9.75
CA LYS A 27 32.40 5.35 -10.33
C LYS A 27 31.44 4.90 -11.43
N ALA A 28 31.89 4.02 -12.33
CA ALA A 28 31.04 3.46 -13.38
C ALA A 28 29.84 2.70 -12.80
N MET A 29 30.05 1.87 -11.76
CA MET A 29 28.95 1.19 -11.07
C MET A 29 28.01 2.15 -10.35
N VAL A 30 28.54 3.18 -9.68
CA VAL A 30 27.73 4.21 -9.02
C VAL A 30 26.85 4.93 -10.05
N HIS A 31 27.40 5.28 -11.21
CA HIS A 31 26.60 5.84 -12.30
C HIS A 31 25.55 4.86 -12.82
N ALA A 32 25.90 3.57 -12.98
CA ALA A 32 24.99 2.55 -13.45
C ALA A 32 23.78 2.36 -12.51
N VAL A 33 24.01 2.27 -11.19
CA VAL A 33 22.91 2.11 -10.21
C VAL A 33 22.08 3.39 -10.05
N ASN A 34 22.67 4.56 -10.30
CA ASN A 34 21.95 5.84 -10.31
C ASN A 34 21.20 6.10 -11.62
N THR A 35 21.24 5.19 -12.60
CA THR A 35 20.43 5.35 -13.81
C THR A 35 18.96 5.00 -13.55
N ASP A 36 18.06 5.75 -14.18
CA ASP A 36 16.63 5.45 -14.18
C ASP A 36 16.31 4.04 -14.72
N ALA A 37 17.16 3.52 -15.61
CA ALA A 37 17.02 2.18 -16.16
C ALA A 37 17.24 1.08 -15.09
N TYR A 38 18.23 1.24 -14.21
CA TYR A 38 18.46 0.31 -13.10
C TYR A 38 17.31 0.36 -12.09
N ALA A 39 16.85 1.56 -11.74
CA ALA A 39 15.70 1.75 -10.86
C ALA A 39 14.44 1.09 -11.43
N LYS A 40 14.15 1.31 -12.72
CA LYS A 40 13.01 0.68 -13.43
C LYS A 40 13.15 -0.83 -13.52
N ALA A 41 14.33 -1.35 -13.84
CA ALA A 41 14.56 -2.78 -13.92
C ALA A 41 14.38 -3.47 -12.56
N THR A 42 14.91 -2.86 -11.49
CA THR A 42 14.75 -3.37 -10.12
C THR A 42 13.29 -3.31 -9.68
N GLY A 43 12.58 -2.23 -10.00
CA GLY A 43 11.14 -2.11 -9.77
C GLY A 43 10.35 -3.20 -10.49
N ALA A 44 10.65 -3.43 -11.78
CA ALA A 44 9.98 -4.46 -12.57
C ALA A 44 10.24 -5.88 -12.04
N ILE A 45 11.45 -6.17 -11.54
CA ILE A 45 11.77 -7.45 -10.89
C ILE A 45 10.98 -7.61 -9.59
N LEU A 46 10.92 -6.56 -8.78
CA LEU A 46 10.14 -6.58 -7.54
C LEU A 46 8.65 -6.78 -7.85
N ASP A 47 8.09 -6.04 -8.81
CA ASP A 47 6.70 -6.19 -9.23
C ASP A 47 6.42 -7.60 -9.76
N ALA A 48 7.33 -8.17 -10.56
CA ALA A 48 7.21 -9.54 -11.04
C ALA A 48 7.24 -10.55 -9.88
N TYR A 49 8.13 -10.36 -8.91
CA TYR A 49 8.20 -11.21 -7.71
C TYR A 49 6.93 -11.09 -6.87
N LEU A 50 6.46 -9.86 -6.63
CA LEU A 50 5.25 -9.59 -5.87
C LEU A 50 4.01 -10.18 -6.56
N THR A 51 3.93 -10.07 -7.88
CA THR A 51 2.85 -10.64 -8.70
C THR A 51 2.89 -12.16 -8.68
N ALA A 52 4.06 -12.77 -8.85
CA ALA A 52 4.23 -14.22 -8.75
C ALA A 52 3.91 -14.75 -7.34
N SER A 53 4.14 -13.94 -6.30
CA SER A 53 3.78 -14.24 -4.91
C SER A 53 2.31 -13.96 -4.57
N GLY A 54 1.50 -13.45 -5.52
CA GLY A 54 0.08 -13.17 -5.33
C GLY A 54 -0.70 -14.34 -4.70
N PRO A 55 -0.64 -15.56 -5.28
CA PRO A 55 -1.33 -16.72 -4.71
C PRO A 55 -0.89 -17.07 -3.28
N PHE A 56 0.38 -16.79 -2.94
CA PHE A 56 0.89 -17.00 -1.59
C PHE A 56 0.29 -15.99 -0.60
N ARG A 57 0.15 -14.71 -1.00
CA ARG A 57 -0.55 -13.71 -0.20
C ARG A 57 -2.00 -14.08 0.07
N GLU A 58 -2.73 -14.54 -0.96
CA GLU A 58 -4.11 -15.00 -0.81
C GLU A 58 -4.23 -16.19 0.15
N ALA A 59 -3.30 -17.16 0.06
CA ALA A 59 -3.26 -18.29 0.97
C ALA A 59 -3.00 -17.87 2.43
N LEU A 60 -2.10 -16.90 2.63
CA LEU A 60 -1.83 -16.32 3.95
C LEU A 60 -3.05 -15.59 4.51
N GLU A 61 -3.70 -14.74 3.71
CA GLU A 61 -4.92 -14.04 4.11
C GLU A 61 -6.01 -15.02 4.53
N LYS A 62 -6.24 -16.07 3.76
CA LYS A 62 -7.22 -17.12 4.10
C LYS A 62 -6.88 -17.82 5.41
N THR A 63 -5.61 -18.15 5.61
CA THR A 63 -5.15 -18.80 6.86
C THR A 63 -5.32 -17.87 8.06
N MET A 64 -5.02 -16.58 7.90
CA MET A 64 -5.20 -15.58 8.95
C MET A 64 -6.68 -15.37 9.28
N THR A 65 -7.55 -15.30 8.27
CA THR A 65 -9.01 -15.23 8.46
C THR A 65 -9.53 -16.45 9.23
N GLN A 66 -9.09 -17.66 8.87
CA GLN A 66 -9.46 -18.88 9.59
C GLN A 66 -8.96 -18.86 11.05
N ALA A 67 -7.74 -18.40 11.29
CA ALA A 67 -7.20 -18.26 12.64
C ALA A 67 -8.01 -17.24 13.46
N LEU A 68 -8.32 -16.07 12.88
CA LEU A 68 -9.14 -15.05 13.55
C LEU A 68 -10.53 -15.58 13.89
N GLN A 69 -11.19 -16.27 12.95
CA GLN A 69 -12.48 -16.91 13.19
C GLN A 69 -12.40 -17.95 14.32
N GLN A 70 -11.34 -18.77 14.37
CA GLN A 70 -11.13 -19.74 15.43
C GLN A 70 -10.99 -19.07 16.81
N PHE A 71 -10.39 -17.88 16.86
CA PHE A 71 -10.30 -17.07 18.08
C PHE A 71 -11.51 -16.16 18.31
N SER A 72 -12.61 -16.35 17.57
CA SER A 72 -13.82 -15.50 17.64
C SER A 72 -13.52 -14.01 17.43
N MET A 73 -12.46 -13.70 16.67
CA MET A 73 -12.06 -12.34 16.33
C MET A 73 -12.75 -11.93 15.02
N PRO A 74 -13.37 -10.74 14.97
CA PRO A 74 -14.01 -10.24 13.76
C PRO A 74 -12.98 -9.96 12.67
N THR A 75 -13.36 -10.26 11.43
CA THR A 75 -12.52 -10.08 10.24
C THR A 75 -12.80 -8.73 9.58
N ARG A 76 -11.91 -8.28 8.69
CA ARG A 76 -12.13 -7.05 7.91
C ARG A 76 -13.43 -7.12 7.09
N GLU A 77 -13.76 -8.29 6.56
CA GLU A 77 -14.98 -8.51 5.78
C GLU A 77 -16.24 -8.32 6.63
N ASP A 78 -16.22 -8.77 7.89
CA ASP A 78 -17.34 -8.56 8.82
C ASP A 78 -17.61 -7.08 9.07
N PHE A 79 -16.57 -6.26 9.21
CA PHE A 79 -16.71 -4.81 9.35
C PHE A 79 -17.28 -4.14 8.11
N ILE A 80 -16.88 -4.57 6.92
CA ILE A 80 -17.42 -4.03 5.65
C ILE A 80 -18.90 -4.38 5.52
N ASN A 81 -19.25 -5.65 5.75
CA ASN A 81 -20.63 -6.11 5.70
C ASN A 81 -21.50 -5.38 6.72
N LEU A 82 -20.97 -5.09 7.91
CA LEU A 82 -21.67 -4.29 8.92
C LEU A 82 -21.88 -2.85 8.45
N ALA A 83 -20.85 -2.20 7.90
CA ALA A 83 -20.92 -0.83 7.40
C ALA A 83 -21.90 -0.68 6.23
N GLU A 84 -21.95 -1.66 5.33
CA GLU A 84 -22.91 -1.69 4.22
C GLU A 84 -24.35 -1.81 4.74
N ARG A 85 -24.59 -2.72 5.69
CA ARG A 85 -25.91 -2.86 6.33
C ARG A 85 -26.32 -1.60 7.06
N MET A 86 -25.39 -0.95 7.77
CA MET A 86 -25.65 0.30 8.48
C MET A 86 -26.02 1.41 7.50
N THR A 87 -25.31 1.53 6.39
CA THR A 87 -25.66 2.47 5.30
C THR A 87 -27.05 2.21 4.73
N ASN A 88 -27.41 0.94 4.47
CA ASN A 88 -28.74 0.59 3.95
C ASN A 88 -29.84 0.89 4.98
N ILE A 89 -29.58 0.70 6.27
CA ILE A 89 -30.51 1.07 7.34
C ILE A 89 -30.72 2.60 7.34
N GLU A 90 -29.65 3.38 7.24
CA GLU A 90 -29.71 4.84 7.19
C GLU A 90 -30.58 5.33 6.01
N LEU A 91 -30.33 4.81 4.80
CA LEU A 91 -31.11 5.18 3.62
C LEU A 91 -32.61 4.86 3.78
N ARG A 92 -32.94 3.71 4.38
CA ARG A 92 -34.32 3.34 4.64
C ARG A 92 -34.95 4.19 5.74
N LEU A 93 -34.16 4.63 6.71
CA LEU A 93 -34.61 5.51 7.77
C LEU A 93 -34.95 6.90 7.23
N ASP A 94 -34.09 7.45 6.36
CA ASP A 94 -34.35 8.69 5.62
C ASP A 94 -35.63 8.61 4.77
N ASP A 95 -35.81 7.50 4.03
CA ASP A 95 -37.03 7.26 3.25
C ASP A 95 -38.30 7.20 4.11
N LEU A 96 -38.19 6.63 5.33
CA LEU A 96 -39.29 6.57 6.28
C LEU A 96 -39.61 7.94 6.85
N ASP A 97 -38.59 8.74 7.17
CA ASP A 97 -38.74 10.11 7.66
C ASP A 97 -39.46 10.99 6.62
N ALA A 98 -39.03 10.92 5.36
CA ALA A 98 -39.69 11.63 4.26
C ALA A 98 -41.16 11.21 4.04
N LYS A 99 -41.48 9.92 4.22
CA LYS A 99 -42.86 9.42 4.15
C LYS A 99 -43.70 9.90 5.32
N LEU A 100 -43.13 9.92 6.53
CA LEU A 100 -43.82 10.41 7.72
C LEU A 100 -44.15 11.89 7.58
N ASP A 101 -43.20 12.72 7.15
CA ASP A 101 -43.40 14.12 6.83
C ASP A 101 -44.52 14.34 5.79
N SER A 102 -44.56 13.50 4.75
CA SER A 102 -45.63 13.53 3.75
C SER A 102 -47.01 13.24 4.36
N ILE A 103 -47.09 12.28 5.28
CA ILE A 103 -48.33 11.93 5.99
C ILE A 103 -48.76 13.08 6.89
N VAL A 104 -47.85 13.63 7.70
CA VAL A 104 -48.13 14.77 8.59
C VAL A 104 -48.67 15.94 7.79
N ARG A 105 -48.00 16.33 6.68
CA ARG A 105 -48.47 17.40 5.80
C ARG A 105 -49.88 17.15 5.26
N LYS A 106 -50.20 15.92 4.85
CA LYS A 106 -51.54 15.57 4.35
C LYS A 106 -52.61 15.63 5.45
N LEU A 107 -52.26 15.33 6.69
CA LEU A 107 -53.17 15.42 7.84
C LEU A 107 -53.37 16.88 8.29
N GLU A 108 -52.34 17.71 8.16
CA GLU A 108 -52.39 19.15 8.45
C GLU A 108 -53.07 19.97 7.34
N THR A 109 -53.22 19.42 6.13
CA THR A 109 -53.91 20.13 5.05
C THR A 109 -55.41 20.11 5.38
N PRO A 110 -56.04 21.26 5.72
CA PRO A 110 -57.46 21.27 6.06
C PRO A 110 -58.27 20.82 4.85
N VAL A 111 -59.30 20.01 5.08
CA VAL A 111 -60.36 19.66 4.13
C VAL A 111 -61.10 20.95 3.77
N ALA A 112 -60.52 21.75 2.88
CA ALA A 112 -61.07 23.01 2.42
C ALA A 112 -61.17 22.95 0.91
N LYS A 113 -62.24 22.28 0.43
CA LYS A 113 -63.15 22.75 -0.62
C LYS A 113 -64.06 21.61 -1.08
N GLU A 114 -65.04 21.28 -0.26
CA GLU A 114 -66.36 20.91 -0.78
C GLU A 114 -67.37 21.94 -0.25
N SER A 115 -67.68 22.92 -1.10
CA SER A 115 -68.96 23.63 -1.04
C SER A 115 -69.18 24.37 -2.34
N LYS A 116 -70.14 23.83 -3.10
CA LYS A 116 -70.98 24.43 -4.15
C LYS A 116 -70.33 25.01 -5.40
#